data_AF-X1A5K5-F1
#
_entry.id   AF-X1A5K5-F1
#
_cell.length_a   1.000
_cell.length_b   1.000
_cell.length_c   1.000
_cell.angle_alpha   90.00
_cell.angle_beta   90.00
_cell.angle_gamma   90.00
#
_symmetry.space_group_name_H-M   'P 1'
#
loop_
_entity.id
_entity.type
_entity.pdbx_description
1 polymer ?
#
loop_
_entity_poly.entity_id
_entity_poly.type
_entity_poly.pdbx_seq_one_letter_code
_entity_poly.pdbx_strand_id
1 'polypeptide(L)' 'PTGNLDPGTSEGIMKILSRINLIGITVLMATHDRNIVNSMRRRVVELEEGEIVRDQKRGVYGD' A
#
# COMPACT_ATOMS: atom_id res chain seq x y z
N PRO A 1 3.07 2.78 -9.18
CA PRO A 1 3.72 4.11 -9.04
C PRO A 1 5.05 4.11 -8.27
N THR A 2 5.36 3.12 -7.41
CA THR A 2 6.68 2.99 -6.77
C THR A 2 7.71 2.22 -7.60
N GLY A 3 7.29 1.57 -8.70
CA GLY A 3 8.16 0.67 -9.49
C GLY A 3 9.34 1.31 -10.24
N ASN A 4 9.46 2.65 -10.26
CA ASN A 4 10.59 3.38 -10.86
C ASN A 4 11.45 4.11 -9.82
N LEU A 5 11.15 3.97 -8.53
CA LEU A 5 11.90 4.59 -7.45
C LEU A 5 12.77 3.53 -6.80
N ASP A 6 14.01 3.89 -6.48
CA ASP A 6 14.87 2.99 -5.73
C ASP A 6 14.20 2.63 -4.38
N PRO A 7 14.50 1.45 -3.82
CA PRO A 7 13.86 0.97 -2.59
C PRO A 7 13.94 1.96 -1.42
N GLY A 8 15.03 2.72 -1.31
CA GLY A 8 15.23 3.71 -0.25
C GLY A 8 14.32 4.92 -0.39
N THR A 9 14.20 5.46 -1.60
CA THR A 9 13.27 6.57 -1.90
C THR A 9 11.83 6.16 -1.68
N SER A 10 11.45 4.94 -2.10
CA SER A 10 10.11 4.40 -1.86
C SER A 10 9.79 4.31 -0.36
N GLU A 11 10.72 3.82 0.46
CA GLU A 11 10.53 3.75 1.92
C GLU A 11 10.35 5.14 2.55
N GLY A 12 11.11 6.14 2.10
CA GLY A 12 10.98 7.53 2.54
C GLY A 12 9.58 8.10 2.27
N ILE A 13 9.06 7.88 1.05
CA ILE A 13 7.70 8.29 0.68
C ILE A 13 6.66 7.60 1.56
N MET A 14 6.81 6.29 1.79
CA MET A 14 5.89 5.53 2.65
C MET A 14 5.85 6.04 4.09
N LYS A 15 6.99 6.48 4.63
CA LYS A 15 7.05 7.12 5.96
C LYS A 15 6.28 8.44 5.99
N ILE A 16 6.38 9.26 4.95
CA ILE A 16 5.65 10.52 4.84
C ILE A 16 4.14 10.25 4.75
N LEU A 17 3.72 9.36 3.85
CA LEU A 17 2.31 8.98 3.69
C LEU A 17 1.72 8.40 4.98
N SER A 18 2.51 7.61 5.71
CA SER A 18 2.10 7.08 7.02
C SER A 18 1.88 8.19 8.05
N ARG A 19 2.75 9.22 8.09
CA ARG A 19 2.57 10.38 8.98
C ARG A 19 1.33 11.19 8.63
N ILE A 20 1.08 11.40 7.34
CA ILE A 20 -0.14 12.05 6.84
C ILE A 20 -1.37 11.25 7.29
N ASN A 21 -1.33 9.93 7.18
CA ASN A 21 -2.43 9.10 7.65
C ASN A 21 -2.63 9.16 9.17
N LEU A 22 -1.55 9.25 9.96
CA LEU A 22 -1.61 9.35 11.42
C LEU A 22 -2.26 10.65 11.91
N ILE A 23 -2.18 11.75 11.14
CA ILE A 23 -2.84 13.02 11.49
C ILE A 23 -4.31 13.08 11.04
N GLY A 24 -4.90 11.96 10.62
CA GLY A 24 -6.32 11.82 10.31
C GLY A 24 -6.68 11.94 8.83
N ILE A 25 -5.70 12.11 7.94
CA ILE A 25 -5.95 12.20 6.50
C ILE A 25 -6.08 10.79 5.92
N THR A 26 -7.12 10.55 5.12
CA THR A 26 -7.26 9.27 4.40
C THR A 26 -6.30 9.24 3.22
N VAL A 27 -5.49 8.18 3.13
CA VAL A 27 -4.53 7.96 2.03
C VAL A 27 -4.92 6.71 1.27
N LEU A 28 -5.12 6.84 -0.04
CA LEU A 28 -5.30 5.72 -0.96
C LEU A 28 -4.02 5.57 -1.80
N MET A 29 -3.46 4.36 -1.83
CA MET A 29 -2.25 4.04 -2.58
C MET A 29 -2.50 2.82 -3.45
N ALA A 30 -2.22 2.94 -4.75
CA ALA A 30 -2.14 1.79 -5.66
C ALA A 30 -0.66 1.41 -5.83
N THR A 31 -0.31 0.13 -5.72
CA THR A 31 1.06 -0.35 -5.96
C THR A 31 1.09 -1.81 -6.39
N HIS A 32 2.13 -2.19 -7.15
CA HIS A 32 2.47 -3.58 -7.45
C HIS A 32 3.58 -4.12 -6.52
N ASP A 33 4.11 -3.28 -5.62
CA ASP A 33 5.18 -3.66 -4.69
C ASP A 33 4.61 -4.40 -3.48
N ARG A 34 4.84 -5.72 -3.46
CA ARG A 34 4.38 -6.62 -2.41
C ARG A 34 5.04 -6.34 -1.06
N ASN A 35 6.30 -5.91 -1.04
CA ASN A 35 7.04 -5.65 0.20
C ASN A 35 6.45 -4.43 0.92
N ILE A 36 6.10 -3.40 0.16
CA ILE A 36 5.45 -2.20 0.70
C ILE A 36 4.08 -2.56 1.30
N VAL A 37 3.26 -3.33 0.59
CA VAL A 37 1.94 -3.77 1.10
C VAL A 37 2.10 -4.57 2.41
N ASN A 38 3.01 -5.54 2.42
CA ASN A 38 3.23 -6.44 3.57
C ASN A 38 3.79 -5.73 4.81
N SER A 39 4.69 -4.76 4.60
CA SER A 39 5.28 -3.98 5.70
C SER A 39 4.29 -3.03 6.37
N MET A 40 3.34 -2.48 5.61
CA MET A 40 2.35 -1.53 6.13
C MET A 40 1.26 -2.18 6.99
N ARG A 41 0.87 -3.43 6.71
CA ARG A 41 -0.23 -4.15 7.40
C ARG A 41 -1.52 -3.32 7.54
N ARG A 42 -1.87 -2.58 6.49
CA ARG A 42 -3.09 -1.75 6.40
C ARG A 42 -4.19 -2.49 5.64
N ARG A 43 -5.31 -1.81 5.36
CA ARG A 43 -6.36 -2.36 4.51
C ARG A 43 -5.81 -2.57 3.10
N VAL A 44 -6.00 -3.77 2.56
CA VAL A 44 -5.62 -4.13 1.19
C VAL A 44 -6.88 -4.45 0.42
N VAL A 45 -7.03 -3.79 -0.73
CA VAL A 45 -8.08 -4.08 -1.70
C VAL A 45 -7.40 -4.54 -2.98
N GLU A 46 -7.73 -5.74 -3.43
CA GLU A 46 -7.18 -6.34 -4.65
C GLU A 46 -8.25 -6.35 -5.73
N LEU A 47 -7.82 -5.97 -6.92
CA LEU A 47 -8.65 -5.86 -8.11
C LEU A 47 -8.10 -6.82 -9.16
N GLU A 48 -8.98 -7.61 -9.76
CA GLU A 48 -8.68 -8.49 -10.88
C GLU A 48 -9.80 -8.35 -11.91
N GLU A 49 -9.44 -8.11 -13.18
CA GLU A 49 -10.39 -7.92 -14.29
C GLU A 49 -11.52 -6.89 -14.05
N GLY A 50 -11.29 -5.90 -13.18
CA GLY A 50 -12.26 -4.85 -12.85
C GLY A 50 -13.16 -5.16 -11.64
N GLU A 51 -13.02 -6.35 -11.05
CA GLU A 51 -13.77 -6.78 -9.87
C GLU A 51 -12.89 -6.76 -8.61
N ILE A 52 -13.50 -6.49 -7.44
CA ILE A 52 -12.81 -6.61 -6.15
C ILE A 52 -12.78 -8.09 -5.76
N VAL A 53 -11.60 -8.71 -5.85
CA VAL A 53 -11.41 -10.12 -5.46
C VAL A 53 -10.99 -10.26 -4.00
N ARG A 54 -10.48 -9.19 -3.36
CA ARG A 54 -10.06 -9.22 -1.96
C ARG A 54 -10.22 -7.86 -1.28
N ASP A 55 -10.70 -7.87 -0.03
CA ASP A 55 -10.76 -6.69 0.83
C ASP A 55 -10.50 -7.09 2.29
N GLN A 56 -9.30 -6.77 2.80
CA GLN A 56 -8.86 -7.18 4.13
C GLN A 56 -8.35 -5.98 4.92
N LYS A 57 -8.88 -5.75 6.14
CA LYS A 57 -8.51 -4.60 7.00
C LYS A 57 -7.04 -4.59 7.47
N ARG A 58 -6.37 -5.73 7.49
CA ARG A 58 -4.93 -5.92 7.80
C ARG A 58 -4.35 -6.95 6.84
N GLY A 59 -4.49 -6.70 5.54
CA GLY A 59 -4.12 -7.66 4.52
C GLY A 59 -2.61 -7.78 4.33
N VAL A 60 -2.21 -8.98 3.91
CA VAL A 60 -0.89 -9.29 3.34
C VAL A 60 -1.11 -9.61 1.86
N TYR A 61 -0.17 -9.25 0.99
CA TYR A 61 -0.25 -9.55 -0.43
C TYR A 61 -0.08 -11.06 -0.66
N GLY A 62 -1.07 -11.73 -1.30
CA GLY A 62 -0.92 -13.09 -1.83
C GLY A 62 -1.17 -14.25 -0.86
N ASP A 63 -2.29 -14.23 -0.12
CA ASP A 63 -2.94 -15.46 0.39
C ASP A 63 -4.25 -15.66 -0.38
#